data_AF-A0A820M2X7-F1
#
_entry.id   AF-A0A820M2X7-F1
#
_cell.length_a   1.000
_cell.length_b   1.000
_cell.length_c   1.000
_cell.angle_alpha   90.00
_cell.angle_beta   90.00
_cell.angle_gamma   90.00
#
_symmetry.space_group_name_H-M   'P 1'
#
loop_
_entity.id
_entity.type
_entity.pdbx_description
1 polymer ?
#
loop_
_entity_poly.entity_id
_entity_poly.type
_entity_poly.pdbx_seq_one_letter_code
_entity_poly.pdbx_strand_id
1 'polypeptide(L)'
;MRKLIRKMPSMALLVLDKCSMIVHTKGMAVHKNIFVYEFLDDQFTVNKWNRDSSEDEKHGTLYTSNTVDLVMKHPLFLMAQYEAHDLMSHPLSNYLVKLKFQKF
;
A
#
# COMPACT_ATOMS: atom_id res chain seq x y z
N MET A 1 7.76 -5.20 -2.21
CA MET A 1 6.42 -5.81 -2.06
C MET A 1 6.01 -6.78 -3.17
N ARG A 2 5.95 -6.35 -4.45
CA ARG A 2 5.48 -7.17 -5.60
C ARG A 2 6.04 -8.60 -5.69
N LYS A 3 7.36 -8.76 -5.52
CA LYS A 3 8.02 -10.09 -5.51
C LYS A 3 7.58 -10.96 -4.32
N LEU A 4 7.32 -10.33 -3.17
CA LEU A 4 6.92 -11.00 -1.93
C LEU A 4 5.52 -11.59 -2.08
N ILE A 5 4.57 -10.83 -2.62
CA ILE A 5 3.20 -11.32 -2.94
C ILE A 5 3.26 -12.58 -3.81
N ARG A 6 4.13 -12.59 -4.83
CA ARG A 6 4.25 -13.70 -5.77
C ARG A 6 4.94 -14.94 -5.20
N LYS A 7 5.97 -14.75 -4.35
CA LYS A 7 6.88 -15.84 -3.96
C LYS A 7 6.71 -16.29 -2.52
N MET A 8 6.26 -15.41 -1.63
CA MET A 8 6.11 -15.64 -0.19
C MET A 8 4.92 -14.83 0.36
N PRO A 9 3.67 -15.20 0.01
CA PRO A 9 2.48 -14.44 0.41
C PRO A 9 2.29 -14.37 1.93
N SER A 10 2.73 -15.38 2.68
CA SER A 10 2.73 -15.37 4.15
C SER A 10 3.61 -14.27 4.73
N MET A 11 4.80 -14.05 4.16
CA MET A 11 5.68 -12.94 4.58
C MET A 11 5.11 -11.59 4.17
N ALA A 12 4.44 -11.52 3.02
CA ALA A 12 3.70 -10.33 2.62
C ALA A 12 2.62 -9.95 3.63
N LEU A 13 1.92 -10.93 4.21
CA LEU A 13 0.87 -10.70 5.20
C LEU A 13 1.44 -10.06 6.48
N LEU A 14 2.55 -10.61 6.99
CA LEU A 14 3.25 -10.04 8.16
C LEU A 14 3.72 -8.59 7.93
N VAL A 15 4.05 -8.24 6.69
CA VAL A 15 4.38 -6.86 6.33
C VAL A 15 3.13 -5.98 6.42
N LEU A 16 1.98 -6.45 5.94
CA LEU A 16 0.72 -5.69 6.02
C LEU A 16 0.24 -5.50 7.47
N ASP A 17 0.44 -6.51 8.33
CA ASP A 17 0.12 -6.42 9.76
C ASP A 17 0.88 -5.25 10.41
N LYS A 18 2.18 -5.09 10.07
CA LYS A 18 3.01 -3.97 10.55
C LYS A 18 2.62 -2.61 10.00
N CYS A 19 1.84 -2.57 8.91
CA CYS A 19 1.32 -1.32 8.33
C CYS A 19 0.02 -0.83 9.01
N SER A 20 -0.45 -1.54 10.03
CA SER A 20 -1.65 -1.17 10.80
C SER A 20 -1.24 -0.67 12.18
N MET A 21 -1.57 0.58 12.49
CA MET A 21 -1.32 1.18 13.80
C MET A 21 -2.65 1.49 14.49
N ILE A 22 -2.81 0.98 15.71
CA ILE A 22 -3.94 1.32 16.58
C ILE A 22 -3.51 2.48 17.44
N VAL A 23 -4.12 3.65 17.25
CA VAL A 23 -3.86 4.81 18.10
C VAL A 23 -4.85 4.82 19.25
N HIS A 24 -4.33 4.73 20.48
CA HIS A 24 -5.09 4.94 21.70
C HIS A 24 -4.87 6.37 22.19
N THR A 25 -5.86 7.23 21.99
CA THR A 25 -5.88 8.54 22.65
C THR A 25 -6.58 8.37 24.00
N LYS A 26 -5.83 8.51 25.10
CA LYS A 26 -6.42 8.48 26.45
C LYS A 26 -7.58 9.49 26.53
N GLY A 27 -8.79 9.00 26.75
CA GLY A 27 -10.01 9.83 26.90
C GLY A 27 -10.97 9.83 25.71
N MET A 28 -10.64 9.19 24.58
CA MET A 28 -11.61 8.99 23.48
C MET A 28 -12.05 7.52 23.43
N ALA A 29 -13.36 7.27 23.42
CA ALA A 29 -13.94 5.93 23.26
C ALA A 29 -13.72 5.31 21.86
N VAL A 30 -13.19 6.10 20.92
CA VAL A 30 -13.09 5.74 19.51
C VAL A 30 -11.68 5.26 19.20
N HIS A 31 -11.55 3.95 18.96
CA HIS A 31 -10.33 3.36 18.42
C HIS A 31 -10.19 3.80 16.96
N LYS A 32 -9.12 4.53 16.63
CA LYS A 32 -8.83 4.91 15.24
C LYS A 32 -7.70 4.04 14.70
N ASN A 33 -8.04 3.17 13.76
CA ASN A 33 -7.05 2.41 12.99
C ASN A 33 -6.43 3.33 11.94
N ILE A 34 -5.12 3.50 12.01
CA ILE A 34 -4.33 4.22 11.02
C ILE A 34 -3.61 3.18 10.17
N PHE A 35 -3.70 3.35 8.85
CA PHE A 35 -3.16 2.44 7.87
C PHE A 35 -2.10 3.15 7.03
N VAL A 36 -0.92 2.55 6.92
CA VAL A 36 0.19 3.05 6.10
C VAL A 36 0.24 2.26 4.78
N TYR A 37 0.09 2.94 3.65
CA TYR A 37 -0.05 2.29 2.33
C TYR A 37 1.24 2.25 1.50
N GLU A 38 2.40 2.51 2.11
CA GLU A 38 3.68 2.71 1.40
C GLU A 38 4.12 1.54 0.51
N PHE A 39 3.68 0.32 0.83
CA PHE A 39 4.01 -0.89 0.05
C PHE A 39 2.94 -1.29 -0.97
N LEU A 40 1.75 -0.70 -0.90
CA LEU A 40 0.60 -1.05 -1.73
C LEU A 40 0.24 -0.01 -2.77
N ASP A 41 0.62 1.24 -2.58
CA ASP A 41 0.29 2.32 -3.50
C ASP A 41 1.50 3.20 -3.78
N ASP A 42 2.07 3.04 -4.98
CA ASP A 42 3.26 3.79 -5.40
C ASP A 42 3.00 5.31 -5.40
N GLN A 43 1.76 5.76 -5.63
CA GLN A 43 1.45 7.19 -5.65
C GLN A 43 1.60 7.86 -4.28
N PHE A 44 1.22 7.17 -3.19
CA PHE A 44 1.43 7.71 -1.84
C PHE A 44 2.91 7.75 -1.48
N THR A 45 3.68 6.78 -1.95
CA THR A 45 5.14 6.72 -1.74
C THR A 45 5.86 7.82 -2.51
N VAL A 46 5.49 8.05 -3.79
CA VAL A 46 6.03 9.15 -4.61
C VAL A 46 5.65 10.51 -4.03
N ASN A 47 4.40 10.70 -3.58
CA ASN A 47 3.97 11.96 -2.98
C ASN A 47 4.65 12.24 -1.65
N LYS A 48 4.91 11.20 -0.84
CA LYS A 48 5.68 11.32 0.40
C LYS A 48 7.12 11.76 0.10
N TRP A 49 7.79 11.09 -0.84
CA TRP A 49 9.16 11.45 -1.24
C TRP A 49 9.23 12.87 -1.81
N ASN A 50 8.32 13.25 -2.72
CA ASN A 50 8.27 14.62 -3.26
C ASN A 50 8.04 15.70 -2.19
N ARG A 51 7.43 15.36 -1.06
CA ARG A 51 7.23 16.29 0.07
C ARG A 51 8.46 16.44 0.94
N ASP A 52 9.32 15.42 0.97
CA ASP A 52 10.55 15.36 1.77
C ASP A 52 11.79 15.80 0.96
N SER A 53 11.69 15.90 -0.37
CA SER A 53 12.78 16.24 -1.30
C SER A 53 12.97 17.75 -1.58
N SER A 54 12.92 18.60 -0.55
CA SER A 54 13.39 20.00 -0.68
C SER A 54 14.91 20.14 -0.74
N GLU A 55 15.67 19.04 -0.71
CA GLU A 55 17.11 19.04 -0.96
C GLU A 55 17.45 17.97 -2.01
N ASP A 56 18.32 18.40 -2.93
CA ASP A 56 18.84 17.70 -4.11
C ASP A 56 19.00 16.19 -3.92
N GLU A 57 18.20 15.39 -4.63
CA GLU A 57 18.66 14.14 -5.22
C GLU A 57 17.62 13.57 -6.20
N LYS A 58 18.10 13.15 -7.38
CA LYS A 58 17.31 12.52 -8.45
C LYS A 58 16.77 11.16 -7.96
N HIS A 59 15.64 11.12 -7.26
CA HIS A 59 15.12 9.86 -6.72
C HIS A 59 13.68 9.53 -7.11
N GLY A 60 13.52 8.32 -7.66
CA GLY A 60 12.25 7.68 -7.94
C GLY A 60 11.83 7.73 -9.41
N THR A 61 12.67 7.30 -10.35
CA THR A 61 12.18 6.98 -11.71
C THR A 61 11.00 6.02 -11.56
N LEU A 62 9.81 6.43 -12.02
CA LEU A 62 8.70 5.50 -12.20
C LEU A 62 9.26 4.25 -12.88
N TYR A 63 9.00 3.07 -12.32
CA TYR A 63 9.54 1.82 -12.88
C TYR A 63 9.08 1.58 -14.34
N THR A 64 8.06 2.33 -14.78
CA THR A 64 7.59 2.40 -16.16
C THR A 64 6.73 3.66 -16.34
N SER A 65 6.82 4.29 -17.51
CA SER A 65 5.90 5.36 -17.92
C SER A 65 4.64 4.79 -18.60
N ASN A 66 4.61 3.48 -18.85
CA ASN A 66 3.48 2.81 -19.50
C ASN A 66 2.37 2.56 -18.48
N THR A 67 1.21 3.18 -18.70
CA THR A 67 0.02 3.06 -17.85
C THR A 67 -0.45 1.61 -17.69
N VAL A 68 -0.30 0.78 -18.72
CA VAL A 68 -0.68 -0.63 -18.66
C VAL A 68 0.21 -1.38 -17.68
N ASP A 69 1.52 -1.18 -17.77
CA ASP A 69 2.46 -1.80 -16.83
C ASP A 69 2.23 -1.32 -15.38
N LEU A 70 1.86 -0.04 -15.21
CA LEU A 70 1.54 0.54 -13.90
C LEU A 70 0.42 -0.23 -13.20
N VAL A 71 -0.65 -0.53 -13.94
CA VAL A 71 -1.80 -1.29 -13.45
C VAL A 71 -1.45 -2.76 -13.23
N MET A 72 -0.82 -3.40 -14.22
CA MET A 72 -0.56 -4.85 -14.21
C MET A 72 0.45 -5.26 -13.13
N LYS A 73 1.36 -4.36 -12.74
CA LYS A 73 2.31 -4.61 -11.64
C LYS A 73 1.85 -3.95 -10.34
N HIS A 74 0.63 -3.40 -10.26
CA HIS A 74 0.12 -2.83 -9.02
C HIS A 74 -0.04 -3.93 -7.95
N PRO A 75 0.38 -3.72 -6.68
CA PRO A 75 0.33 -4.74 -5.64
C PRO A 75 -1.08 -5.36 -5.45
N LEU A 76 -2.13 -4.53 -5.42
CA LEU A 76 -3.52 -5.02 -5.35
C LEU A 76 -3.91 -5.88 -6.56
N PHE A 77 -3.46 -5.53 -7.76
CA PHE A 77 -3.73 -6.33 -8.96
C PHE A 77 -3.02 -7.68 -8.89
N LEU A 78 -1.76 -7.69 -8.44
CA LEU A 78 -1.01 -8.93 -8.25
C LEU A 78 -1.63 -9.82 -7.16
N MET A 79 -2.16 -9.26 -6.08
CA MET A 79 -2.88 -10.04 -5.06
C MET A 79 -4.09 -10.77 -5.65
N ALA A 80 -4.87 -10.09 -6.50
CA ALA A 80 -5.98 -10.71 -7.21
C ALA A 80 -5.51 -11.77 -8.23
N GLN A 81 -4.46 -11.45 -9.00
CA GLN A 81 -3.92 -12.35 -10.02
C GLN A 81 -3.36 -13.66 -9.45
N TYR A 82 -2.72 -13.61 -8.27
CA TYR A 82 -2.16 -14.79 -7.61
C TYR A 82 -3.12 -15.41 -6.58
N GLU A 83 -4.40 -15.03 -6.59
CA GLU A 83 -5.42 -15.57 -5.68
C GLU A 83 -5.00 -15.50 -4.20
N ALA A 84 -4.29 -14.44 -3.83
CA ALA A 84 -3.77 -14.26 -2.48
C ALA A 84 -4.87 -13.77 -1.54
N HIS A 85 -5.85 -14.64 -1.26
CA HIS A 85 -7.07 -14.32 -0.52
C HIS A 85 -6.81 -13.68 0.85
N ASP A 86 -5.83 -14.18 1.61
CA ASP A 86 -5.48 -13.63 2.91
C ASP A 86 -5.04 -12.16 2.81
N LEU A 87 -4.19 -11.85 1.82
CA LEU A 87 -3.73 -10.47 1.57
C LEU A 87 -4.85 -9.56 1.10
N MET A 88 -5.80 -10.09 0.30
CA MET A 88 -6.96 -9.33 -0.16
C MET A 88 -7.97 -9.06 0.96
N SER A 89 -8.21 -10.04 1.83
CA SER A 89 -9.10 -9.91 2.99
C SER A 89 -8.55 -9.00 4.08
N HIS A 90 -7.25 -8.70 4.04
CA HIS A 90 -6.60 -7.88 5.05
C HIS A 90 -7.24 -6.47 5.11
N PRO A 91 -7.53 -5.94 6.32
CA PRO A 91 -8.20 -4.64 6.49
C PRO A 91 -7.53 -3.48 5.74
N LEU A 92 -6.20 -3.47 5.68
CA LEU A 92 -5.40 -2.51 4.92
C LEU A 92 -5.80 -2.49 3.43
N SER A 93 -5.88 -3.66 2.80
CA SER A 93 -6.21 -3.80 1.38
C SER A 93 -7.63 -3.32 1.11
N ASN A 94 -8.59 -3.74 1.93
CA ASN A 94 -9.99 -3.34 1.83
C ASN A 94 -10.17 -1.82 1.98
N TYR A 95 -9.50 -1.22 2.97
CA TYR A 95 -9.59 0.22 3.19
C TYR A 95 -8.95 1.02 2.05
N LEU A 96 -7.82 0.55 1.50
CA LEU A 96 -7.18 1.16 0.35
C LEU A 96 -8.08 1.12 -0.90
N VAL A 97 -8.72 -0.02 -1.17
CA VAL A 97 -9.69 -0.15 -2.26
C VAL A 97 -10.83 0.84 -2.07
N LYS A 98 -11.44 0.90 -0.88
CA LYS A 98 -12.49 1.86 -0.56
C LYS A 98 -12.05 3.32 -0.77
N LEU A 99 -10.84 3.67 -0.33
CA LEU A 99 -10.28 5.02 -0.52
C LEU A 99 -10.09 5.37 -2.00
N LYS A 100 -9.59 4.42 -2.81
CA LYS A 100 -9.44 4.63 -4.25
C LYS A 100 -10.81 4.79 -4.92
N PHE A 101 -11.80 3.96 -4.57
CA PHE A 101 -13.17 4.08 -5.08
C PHE A 101 -13.84 5.41 -4.72
N GLN A 102 -13.63 5.94 -3.51
CA GLN A 102 -14.17 7.25 -3.11
C GLN A 102 -13.53 8.44 -3.83
N LYS A 103 -12.38 8.26 -4.47
CA LYS A 103 -11.71 9.29 -5.26
C LYS A 103 -12.16 9.33 -6.73
N PHE A 104 -12.89 8.30 -7.18
CA PHE A 104 -13.60 8.32 -8.46
C PHE A 104 -14.95 9.01 -8.29
#